data_AF-A0A417IKN1-F1
#
_entry.id   AF-A0A417IKN1-F1
#
_cell.length_a   1.000
_cell.length_b   1.000
_cell.length_c   1.000
_cell.angle_alpha   90.00
_cell.angle_beta   90.00
_cell.angle_gamma   90.00
#
_symmetry.space_group_name_H-M   'P 1'
#
loop_
_entity.id
_entity.type
_entity.pdbx_description
1 polymer ?
#
loop_
_entity_poly.entity_id
_entity_poly.type
_entity_poly.pdbx_seq_one_letter_code
_entity_poly.pdbx_strand_id
1 'polypeptide(L)'
;MLALSLTACGQQEQGDAKPVIYLYPEQETTVSVSLDYAGTLTATYPAYEDGWTVTAEPDGTLYDENGDEYSYLFWEGENNTDYDFSKGFCVAGADTADFLREKLAEIGLTPREYNEFIVYWMPKMQENPYNLISFQSERYTDTAKLDIDPEPDSVLRVFMAWKPLSKLQTIEPQTFTPFARDGFTVVEWGGCEVK
;
A
#
# COMPACT_ATOMS: atom_id res chain seq x y z
N MET A 1 -27.86 41.01 13.98
CA MET A 1 -27.31 39.64 14.04
C MET A 1 -26.75 39.32 12.66
N LEU A 2 -25.43 39.43 12.50
CA LEU A 2 -24.74 38.96 11.30
C LEU A 2 -24.50 37.46 11.48
N ALA A 3 -25.14 36.63 10.66
CA ALA A 3 -24.80 35.21 10.54
C ALA A 3 -23.61 35.12 9.58
N LEU A 4 -22.42 34.85 10.11
CA LEU A 4 -21.26 34.45 9.32
C LEU A 4 -21.38 32.96 9.04
N SER A 5 -21.81 32.63 7.83
CA SER A 5 -21.70 31.29 7.26
C SER A 5 -20.24 31.06 6.90
N LEU A 6 -19.50 30.34 7.75
CA LEU A 6 -18.21 29.79 7.37
C LEU A 6 -18.47 28.51 6.56
N THR A 7 -18.48 28.66 5.23
CA THR A 7 -18.34 27.56 4.30
C THR A 7 -16.91 27.04 4.42
N ALA A 8 -16.68 26.09 5.33
CA ALA A 8 -15.47 25.28 5.28
C ALA A 8 -15.63 24.34 4.08
N CYS A 9 -15.13 24.78 2.91
CA CYS A 9 -14.84 23.90 1.81
C CYS A 9 -13.61 23.08 2.24
N GLY A 10 -13.83 22.01 3.00
CA GLY A 10 -12.77 21.09 3.37
C GLY A 10 -12.32 20.36 2.12
N GLN A 11 -11.13 20.65 1.61
CA GLN A 11 -10.38 19.67 0.86
C GLN A 11 -10.25 18.45 1.78
N GLN A 12 -10.97 17.38 1.46
CA GLN A 12 -10.91 16.16 2.25
C GLN A 12 -9.57 15.50 1.93
N GLU A 13 -8.64 15.58 2.88
CA GLU A 13 -7.33 14.96 2.81
C GLU A 13 -7.48 13.46 2.48
N GLN A 14 -6.73 13.03 1.47
CA GLN A 14 -6.61 11.65 1.03
C GLN A 14 -5.32 11.08 1.62
N GLY A 15 -5.45 10.05 2.45
CA GLY A 15 -4.32 9.42 3.12
C GLY A 15 -3.87 8.16 2.40
N ASP A 16 -2.56 8.03 2.18
CA ASP A 16 -1.89 6.77 1.91
C ASP A 16 -1.83 6.00 3.23
N ALA A 17 -2.63 4.94 3.32
CA ALA A 17 -2.82 4.18 4.54
C ALA A 17 -2.17 2.81 4.43
N LYS A 18 -1.38 2.47 5.45
CA LYS A 18 -0.68 1.21 5.62
C LYS A 18 0.15 0.74 4.41
N PRO A 19 1.00 1.58 3.78
CA PRO A 19 2.23 1.08 3.22
C PRO A 19 3.04 0.26 4.23
N VAL A 20 3.22 -1.02 3.95
CA VAL A 20 4.14 -1.91 4.66
C VAL A 20 5.17 -2.47 3.69
N ILE A 21 6.43 -2.51 4.10
CA ILE A 21 7.58 -2.93 3.30
C ILE A 21 8.18 -4.17 3.95
N TYR A 22 8.15 -5.29 3.23
CA TYR A 22 8.84 -6.53 3.56
C TYR A 22 10.16 -6.61 2.79
N LEU A 23 11.20 -7.11 3.45
CA LEU A 23 12.54 -7.28 2.90
C LEU A 23 12.90 -8.77 2.97
N TYR A 24 13.20 -9.39 1.83
CA TYR A 24 13.52 -10.83 1.74
C TYR A 24 14.89 -11.03 1.06
N PRO A 25 16.02 -10.81 1.77
CA PRO A 25 17.34 -11.07 1.23
C PRO A 25 17.62 -12.59 1.14
N GLU A 26 18.64 -13.00 0.36
CA GLU A 26 19.03 -14.42 0.28
C GLU A 26 19.76 -14.94 1.52
N GLN A 27 20.33 -14.03 2.31
CA GLN A 27 21.03 -14.28 3.56
C GLN A 27 20.81 -13.09 4.50
N GLU A 28 21.09 -13.26 5.79
CA GLU A 28 21.07 -12.15 6.77
C GLU A 28 21.84 -10.94 6.20
N THR A 29 21.14 -9.81 6.07
CA THR A 29 21.67 -8.63 5.38
C THR A 29 21.22 -7.37 6.12
N THR A 30 22.17 -6.46 6.38
CA THR A 30 21.82 -5.10 6.80
C THR A 30 21.30 -4.33 5.58
N VAL A 31 20.08 -3.81 5.70
CA VAL A 31 19.39 -3.07 4.65
C VAL A 31 19.06 -1.66 5.16
N SER A 32 19.42 -0.65 4.37
CA SER A 32 18.97 0.72 4.55
C SER A 32 17.82 1.02 3.59
N VAL A 33 16.75 1.65 4.09
CA VAL A 33 15.56 2.03 3.32
C VAL A 33 15.24 3.48 3.62
N SER A 34 15.14 4.31 2.59
CA SER A 34 14.64 5.67 2.71
C SER A 34 13.48 5.93 1.75
N LEU A 35 12.61 6.86 2.14
CA LEU A 35 11.40 7.23 1.44
C LEU A 35 11.42 8.73 1.12
N ASP A 36 11.48 9.05 -0.17
CA ASP A 36 11.22 10.38 -0.72
C ASP A 36 9.73 10.48 -1.06
N TYR A 37 8.95 10.98 -0.10
CA TYR A 37 7.51 11.10 -0.19
C TYR A 37 7.09 12.53 -0.51
N ALA A 38 6.39 12.71 -1.63
CA ALA A 38 5.77 13.95 -2.08
C ALA A 38 4.45 14.24 -1.31
N GLY A 39 4.54 14.18 0.02
CA GLY A 39 3.45 14.38 0.95
C GLY A 39 3.98 14.58 2.36
N THR A 40 3.13 14.38 3.37
CA THR A 40 3.52 14.46 4.78
C THR A 40 3.36 13.09 5.42
N LEU A 41 4.43 12.57 6.04
CA LEU A 41 4.33 11.36 6.86
C LEU A 41 3.55 11.65 8.14
N THR A 42 2.57 10.80 8.44
CA THR A 42 1.68 10.94 9.61
C THR A 42 1.94 9.87 10.66
N ALA A 43 2.42 8.69 10.26
CA ALA A 43 2.87 7.64 11.16
C ALA A 43 3.97 6.81 10.51
N THR A 44 4.89 6.28 11.32
CA THR A 44 5.94 5.37 10.88
C THR A 44 6.26 4.38 12.00
N TYR A 45 6.59 3.14 11.63
CA TYR A 45 6.99 2.11 12.58
C TYR A 45 7.92 1.08 11.91
N PRO A 46 9.15 0.83 12.41
CA PRO A 46 9.84 1.53 13.50
C PRO A 46 9.91 3.06 13.30
N ALA A 47 10.34 3.80 14.32
CA ALA A 47 10.47 5.25 14.22
C ALA A 47 11.31 5.63 12.98
N TYR A 48 10.79 6.52 12.16
CA TYR A 48 11.46 6.99 10.94
C TYR A 48 12.25 8.25 11.28
N GLU A 49 13.57 8.12 11.27
CA GLU A 49 14.49 9.26 11.43
C GLU A 49 14.80 9.83 10.04
N ASP A 50 15.98 9.51 9.50
CA ASP A 50 16.40 9.86 8.13
C ASP A 50 16.27 8.65 7.18
N GLY A 51 15.48 7.65 7.56
CA GLY A 51 15.39 6.33 6.95
C GLY A 51 15.32 5.23 8.01
N TRP A 52 15.14 4.00 7.57
CA TRP A 52 15.33 2.81 8.39
C TRP A 52 16.64 2.13 8.04
N THR A 53 17.33 1.59 9.05
CA THR A 53 18.40 0.62 8.86
C THR A 53 18.10 -0.57 9.75
N VAL A 54 17.95 -1.74 9.14
CA VAL A 54 17.56 -2.98 9.82
C VAL A 54 18.42 -4.15 9.36
N THR A 55 18.60 -5.15 10.21
CA THR A 55 19.07 -6.46 9.78
C THR A 55 17.86 -7.27 9.33
N ALA A 56 17.81 -7.68 8.07
CA ALA A 56 16.75 -8.48 7.49
C ALA A 56 17.20 -9.94 7.32
N GLU A 57 16.35 -10.85 7.78
CA GLU A 57 16.51 -12.31 7.60
C GLU A 57 15.80 -12.78 6.32
N PRO A 58 16.22 -13.93 5.73
CA PRO A 58 15.58 -14.45 4.52
C PRO A 58 14.08 -14.76 4.65
N ASP A 59 13.61 -14.98 5.88
CA ASP A 59 12.18 -15.19 6.14
C ASP A 59 11.39 -13.87 6.28
N GLY A 60 12.05 -12.71 6.16
CA GLY A 60 11.46 -11.38 6.27
C GLY A 60 11.31 -10.86 7.69
N THR A 61 11.89 -11.53 8.68
CA THR A 61 12.04 -10.97 10.03
C THR A 61 13.08 -9.86 10.02
N LEU A 62 12.78 -8.74 10.67
CA LEU A 62 13.66 -7.57 10.73
C LEU A 62 14.07 -7.31 12.18
N TYR A 63 15.29 -6.84 12.36
CA TYR A 63 15.82 -6.38 13.65
C TYR A 63 16.37 -4.96 13.54
N ASP A 64 16.07 -4.09 14.51
CA ASP A 64 16.76 -2.81 14.64
C ASP A 64 18.15 -2.97 15.31
N GLU A 65 18.85 -1.85 15.53
CA GLU A 65 20.15 -1.85 16.21
C GLU A 65 20.10 -2.30 17.68
N ASN A 66 18.92 -2.24 18.31
CA ASN A 66 18.70 -2.68 19.70
C ASN A 66 18.38 -4.18 19.78
N GLY A 67 18.12 -4.83 18.63
CA GLY A 67 17.68 -6.22 18.54
C GLY A 67 16.17 -6.40 18.73
N ASP A 68 15.39 -5.32 18.64
CA ASP A 68 13.92 -5.41 18.65
C ASP A 68 13.43 -5.99 17.32
N GLU A 69 12.46 -6.90 17.38
CA GLU A 69 11.96 -7.66 16.23
C GLU A 69 10.75 -6.97 15.56
N TYR A 70 10.76 -6.92 14.23
CA TYR A 70 9.69 -6.36 13.41
C TYR A 70 9.35 -7.28 12.24
N SER A 71 8.07 -7.26 11.83
CA SER A 71 7.61 -8.04 10.67
C SER A 71 7.72 -7.30 9.33
N TYR A 72 7.84 -5.98 9.37
CA TYR A 72 7.91 -5.08 8.21
C TYR A 72 8.27 -3.65 8.68
N LEU A 73 8.69 -2.81 7.74
CA LEU A 73 8.69 -1.36 7.92
C LEU A 73 7.31 -0.81 7.54
N PHE A 74 6.82 0.20 8.24
CA PHE A 74 5.49 0.76 8.05
C PHE A 74 5.55 2.28 7.98
N TRP A 75 4.73 2.83 7.09
CA TRP A 75 4.45 4.26 7.07
C TRP A 75 3.00 4.54 6.70
N GLU A 76 2.52 5.71 7.09
CA GLU A 76 1.30 6.35 6.62
C GLU A 76 1.62 7.81 6.27
N GLY A 77 0.88 8.35 5.32
CA GLY A 77 1.06 9.73 4.93
C GLY A 77 -0.17 10.33 4.28
N GLU A 78 -0.12 11.64 4.09
CA GLU A 78 -1.15 12.42 3.42
C GLU A 78 -0.58 13.02 2.15
N ASN A 79 -1.34 12.91 1.06
CA ASN A 79 -1.01 13.54 -0.21
C ASN A 79 -2.28 14.05 -0.90
N ASN A 80 -2.11 14.61 -2.10
CA ASN A 80 -3.21 15.03 -2.98
C ASN A 80 -3.10 14.31 -4.33
N THR A 81 -2.69 13.05 -4.32
CA THR A 81 -2.46 12.27 -5.54
C THR A 81 -3.78 11.96 -6.23
N ASP A 82 -3.88 12.33 -7.51
CA ASP A 82 -5.04 11.99 -8.34
C ASP A 82 -4.88 10.59 -8.91
N TYR A 83 -5.61 9.63 -8.33
CA TYR A 83 -5.53 8.22 -8.69
C TYR A 83 -6.38 7.86 -9.92
N ASP A 84 -5.87 6.93 -10.73
CA ASP A 84 -6.49 6.56 -12.00
C ASP A 84 -7.51 5.43 -11.84
N PHE A 85 -8.75 5.71 -12.24
CA PHE A 85 -9.88 4.78 -12.30
C PHE A 85 -10.35 4.53 -13.74
N SER A 86 -9.51 4.79 -14.75
CA SER A 86 -9.79 4.47 -16.16
C SER A 86 -9.98 2.96 -16.36
N LYS A 87 -9.22 2.15 -15.60
CA LYS A 87 -9.35 0.71 -15.49
C LYS A 87 -9.44 0.30 -14.02
N GLY A 88 -10.04 -0.84 -13.76
CA GLY A 88 -10.24 -1.34 -12.41
C GLY A 88 -11.35 -2.37 -12.35
N PHE A 89 -11.96 -2.50 -11.17
CA PHE A 89 -12.94 -3.52 -10.88
C PHE A 89 -14.08 -2.91 -10.06
N CYS A 90 -15.32 -3.29 -10.37
CA CYS A 90 -16.47 -2.98 -9.54
C CYS A 90 -16.91 -4.26 -8.84
N VAL A 91 -16.72 -4.32 -7.52
CA VAL A 91 -16.85 -5.54 -6.72
C VAL A 91 -17.94 -5.34 -5.68
N ALA A 92 -18.83 -6.30 -5.47
CA ALA A 92 -19.80 -6.21 -4.38
C ALA A 92 -19.07 -6.23 -3.04
N GLY A 93 -19.55 -5.49 -2.03
CA GLY A 93 -18.89 -5.46 -0.71
C GLY A 93 -18.70 -6.86 -0.13
N ALA A 94 -19.73 -7.70 -0.20
CA ALA A 94 -19.71 -9.08 0.27
C ALA A 94 -18.64 -9.97 -0.40
N ASP A 95 -18.20 -9.63 -1.62
CA ASP A 95 -17.23 -10.41 -2.39
C ASP A 95 -15.79 -9.89 -2.26
N THR A 96 -15.58 -8.81 -1.48
CA THR A 96 -14.29 -8.10 -1.40
C THR A 96 -13.14 -9.02 -0.99
N ALA A 97 -13.34 -9.89 0.02
CA ALA A 97 -12.27 -10.76 0.51
C ALA A 97 -11.78 -11.74 -0.56
N ASP A 98 -12.71 -12.35 -1.29
CA ASP A 98 -12.41 -13.34 -2.31
C ASP A 98 -11.78 -12.68 -3.55
N PHE A 99 -12.31 -11.52 -3.94
CA PHE A 99 -11.72 -10.69 -4.99
C PHE A 99 -10.27 -10.30 -4.68
N LEU A 100 -10.02 -9.76 -3.48
CA LEU A 100 -8.67 -9.34 -3.09
C LEU A 100 -7.72 -10.54 -3.03
N ARG A 101 -8.17 -11.69 -2.51
CA ARG A 101 -7.34 -12.90 -2.49
C ARG A 101 -6.93 -13.34 -3.88
N GLU A 102 -7.87 -13.37 -4.83
CA GLU A 102 -7.59 -13.72 -6.22
C GLU A 102 -6.61 -12.73 -6.87
N LYS A 103 -6.92 -11.43 -6.81
CA LYS A 103 -6.15 -10.40 -7.53
C LYS A 103 -4.78 -10.14 -6.93
N LEU A 104 -4.64 -10.14 -5.62
CA LEU A 104 -3.33 -9.96 -4.99
C LEU A 104 -2.41 -11.16 -5.26
N ALA A 105 -2.96 -12.38 -5.30
CA ALA A 105 -2.19 -13.56 -5.72
C ALA A 105 -1.82 -13.51 -7.21
N GLU A 106 -2.70 -13.03 -8.08
CA GLU A 106 -2.41 -12.80 -9.51
C GLU A 106 -1.28 -11.78 -9.70
N ILE A 107 -1.27 -10.70 -8.90
CA ILE A 107 -0.23 -9.66 -8.92
C ILE A 107 1.12 -10.21 -8.40
N GLY A 108 1.10 -11.18 -7.49
CA GLY A 108 2.30 -11.85 -6.99
C GLY A 108 2.53 -11.72 -5.48
N LEU A 109 1.54 -11.26 -4.70
CA LEU A 109 1.62 -11.31 -3.24
C LEU A 109 1.51 -12.75 -2.74
N THR A 110 2.28 -13.08 -1.71
CA THR A 110 2.19 -14.37 -1.01
C THR A 110 1.02 -14.40 -0.03
N PRO A 111 0.59 -15.59 0.45
CA PRO A 111 -0.41 -15.68 1.51
C PRO A 111 -0.09 -14.91 2.78
N ARG A 112 1.19 -14.73 3.13
CA ARG A 112 1.56 -13.89 4.27
C ARG A 112 1.18 -12.43 4.03
N GLU A 113 1.56 -11.90 2.87
CA GLU A 113 1.39 -10.50 2.50
C GLU A 113 -0.09 -10.16 2.23
N TYR A 114 -0.78 -10.93 1.37
CA TYR A 114 -2.15 -10.59 1.00
C TYR A 114 -3.14 -10.78 2.14
N ASN A 115 -2.88 -11.68 3.11
CA ASN A 115 -3.80 -11.88 4.23
C ASN A 115 -3.81 -10.63 5.14
N GLU A 116 -2.65 -10.02 5.39
CA GLU A 116 -2.58 -8.76 6.15
C GLU A 116 -3.20 -7.58 5.39
N PHE A 117 -3.03 -7.54 4.07
CA PHE A 117 -3.71 -6.59 3.20
C PHE A 117 -5.24 -6.71 3.36
N ILE A 118 -5.76 -7.93 3.21
CA ILE A 118 -7.20 -8.22 3.28
C ILE A 118 -7.75 -7.87 4.66
N VAL A 119 -7.08 -8.28 5.75
CA VAL A 119 -7.53 -8.01 7.12
C VAL A 119 -7.66 -6.51 7.39
N TYR A 120 -6.80 -5.68 6.81
CA TYR A 120 -6.88 -4.22 6.97
C TYR A 120 -7.98 -3.58 6.11
N TRP A 121 -8.04 -3.95 4.83
CA TRP A 121 -8.86 -3.25 3.84
C TRP A 121 -10.30 -3.77 3.74
N MET A 122 -10.50 -5.09 3.82
CA MET A 122 -11.82 -5.70 3.65
C MET A 122 -12.88 -5.15 4.62
N PRO A 123 -12.60 -4.96 5.93
CA PRO A 123 -13.62 -4.44 6.86
C PRO A 123 -14.15 -3.05 6.51
N LYS A 124 -13.38 -2.25 5.74
CA LYS A 124 -13.78 -0.91 5.26
C LYS A 124 -14.69 -0.96 4.03
N MET A 125 -14.67 -2.08 3.32
CA MET A 125 -15.34 -2.27 2.02
C MET A 125 -16.52 -3.23 2.07
N GLN A 126 -16.56 -4.16 3.03
CA GLN A 126 -17.49 -5.29 3.03
C GLN A 126 -18.97 -4.89 3.15
N GLU A 127 -19.27 -3.76 3.80
CA GLU A 127 -20.64 -3.27 4.00
C GLU A 127 -21.14 -2.38 2.86
N ASN A 128 -20.26 -2.01 1.91
CA ASN A 128 -20.66 -1.19 0.77
C ASN A 128 -21.46 -2.04 -0.24
N PRO A 129 -22.48 -1.49 -0.92
CA PRO A 129 -23.15 -2.22 -1.99
C PRO A 129 -22.16 -2.69 -3.06
N TYR A 130 -21.28 -1.78 -3.48
CA TYR A 130 -20.17 -2.04 -4.38
C TYR A 130 -18.96 -1.17 -4.01
N ASN A 131 -17.77 -1.59 -4.44
CA ASN A 131 -16.53 -0.85 -4.35
C ASN A 131 -15.93 -0.75 -5.75
N LEU A 132 -15.55 0.47 -6.16
CA LEU A 132 -14.69 0.66 -7.32
C LEU A 132 -13.25 0.56 -6.83
N ILE A 133 -12.48 -0.39 -7.36
CA ILE A 133 -11.10 -0.67 -6.95
C ILE A 133 -10.18 -0.53 -8.17
N SER A 134 -9.04 0.13 -8.01
CA SER A 134 -7.97 0.20 -9.01
C SER A 134 -6.60 0.10 -8.33
N PHE A 135 -5.73 -0.75 -8.85
CA PHE A 135 -4.36 -0.90 -8.39
C PHE A 135 -3.45 0.09 -9.13
N GLN A 136 -2.82 0.98 -8.38
CA GLN A 136 -2.04 2.11 -8.87
C GLN A 136 -0.57 1.70 -9.05
N SER A 137 0.05 2.18 -10.12
CA SER A 137 1.48 2.02 -10.41
C SER A 137 2.20 3.36 -10.32
N GLU A 138 2.52 4.00 -11.45
CA GLU A 138 3.31 5.23 -11.54
C GLU A 138 2.73 6.36 -10.68
N ARG A 139 1.40 6.48 -10.61
CA ARG A 139 0.73 7.48 -9.75
C ARG A 139 1.15 7.41 -8.29
N TYR A 140 1.41 6.21 -7.77
CA TYR A 140 1.86 5.99 -6.40
C TYR A 140 3.39 5.98 -6.31
N THR A 141 4.08 5.28 -7.21
CA THR A 141 5.53 5.13 -7.11
C THR A 141 6.30 6.41 -7.41
N ASP A 142 5.73 7.33 -8.20
CA ASP A 142 6.33 8.64 -8.46
C ASP A 142 6.20 9.58 -7.27
N THR A 143 5.18 9.39 -6.42
CA THR A 143 4.93 10.20 -5.22
C THR A 143 5.56 9.65 -3.97
N ALA A 144 5.86 8.35 -3.92
CA ALA A 144 6.51 7.68 -2.79
C ALA A 144 7.71 6.90 -3.31
N LYS A 145 8.88 7.52 -3.45
CA LYS A 145 10.06 6.84 -4.01
C LYS A 145 10.84 6.16 -2.89
N LEU A 146 11.12 4.87 -3.07
CA LEU A 146 11.97 4.11 -2.18
C LEU A 146 13.40 4.07 -2.72
N ASP A 147 14.35 4.35 -1.85
CA ASP A 147 15.78 4.11 -2.08
C ASP A 147 16.25 3.06 -1.08
N ILE A 148 16.82 1.96 -1.58
CA ILE A 148 17.12 0.75 -0.81
C ILE A 148 18.55 0.30 -1.11
N ASP A 149 19.34 0.12 -0.07
CA ASP A 149 20.71 -0.40 -0.14
C ASP A 149 20.85 -1.64 0.76
N PRO A 150 21.35 -2.79 0.26
CA PRO A 150 21.75 -3.05 -1.13
C PRO A 150 20.58 -2.98 -2.12
N GLU A 151 20.87 -2.73 -3.39
CA GLU A 151 19.84 -2.67 -4.44
C GLU A 151 19.09 -4.01 -4.54
N PRO A 152 17.75 -4.04 -4.42
CA PRO A 152 16.98 -5.27 -4.57
C PRO A 152 16.99 -5.78 -6.02
N ASP A 153 17.11 -7.09 -6.18
CA ASP A 153 16.98 -7.76 -7.47
C ASP A 153 15.54 -7.74 -7.98
N SER A 154 14.56 -7.76 -7.07
CA SER A 154 13.13 -7.78 -7.38
C SER A 154 12.34 -6.83 -6.48
N VAL A 155 11.53 -5.95 -7.06
CA VAL A 155 10.66 -5.01 -6.32
C VAL A 155 9.21 -5.12 -6.78
N LEU A 156 8.31 -5.47 -5.86
CA LEU A 156 6.87 -5.45 -6.07
C LEU A 156 6.22 -4.37 -5.21
N ARG A 157 5.52 -3.42 -5.83
CA ARG A 157 4.78 -2.37 -5.12
C ARG A 157 3.32 -2.39 -5.53
N VAL A 158 2.43 -2.64 -4.58
CA VAL A 158 0.99 -2.78 -4.81
C VAL A 158 0.22 -1.76 -4.00
N PHE A 159 -0.33 -0.75 -4.67
CA PHE A 159 -1.12 0.27 -4.01
C PHE A 159 -2.56 0.26 -4.50
N MET A 160 -3.52 0.07 -3.60
CA MET A 160 -4.94 0.02 -3.97
C MET A 160 -5.64 1.34 -3.67
N ALA A 161 -6.14 2.00 -4.72
CA ALA A 161 -7.10 3.07 -4.59
C ALA A 161 -8.51 2.50 -4.73
N TRP A 162 -9.43 2.87 -3.84
CA TRP A 162 -10.82 2.43 -3.93
C TRP A 162 -11.81 3.50 -3.48
N LYS A 163 -13.08 3.38 -3.90
CA LYS A 163 -14.17 4.20 -3.40
C LYS A 163 -15.51 3.46 -3.39
N PRO A 164 -16.42 3.76 -2.45
CA PRO A 164 -17.73 3.12 -2.38
C PRO A 164 -18.61 3.52 -3.57
N LEU A 165 -19.45 2.60 -4.02
CA LEU A 165 -20.46 2.81 -5.05
C LEU A 165 -21.83 2.31 -4.56
N SER A 166 -22.88 3.09 -4.86
CA SER A 166 -24.27 2.70 -4.54
C SER A 166 -24.88 1.74 -5.57
N LYS A 167 -24.25 1.59 -6.74
CA LYS A 167 -24.71 0.74 -7.83
C LYS A 167 -23.53 0.16 -8.59
N LEU A 168 -23.77 -0.98 -9.25
CA LEU A 168 -22.79 -1.59 -10.14
C LEU A 168 -22.38 -0.61 -11.25
N GLN A 169 -21.09 -0.57 -11.52
CA GLN A 169 -20.49 0.21 -12.60
C GLN A 169 -19.70 -0.71 -13.52
N THR A 170 -19.92 -0.59 -14.83
CA THR A 170 -19.06 -1.23 -15.83
C THR A 170 -17.75 -0.47 -15.92
N ILE A 171 -16.63 -1.19 -15.83
CA ILE A 171 -15.27 -0.66 -15.94
C ILE A 171 -14.41 -1.66 -16.71
N GLU A 172 -13.41 -1.16 -17.44
CA GLU A 172 -12.43 -2.01 -18.11
C GLU A 172 -11.52 -2.68 -17.06
N PRO A 173 -11.40 -4.02 -17.02
CA PRO A 173 -10.53 -4.70 -16.07
C PRO A 173 -9.06 -4.35 -16.27
N GLN A 174 -8.32 -4.26 -15.16
CA GLN A 174 -6.85 -4.25 -15.22
C GLN A 174 -6.32 -5.65 -15.52
N THR A 175 -5.13 -5.70 -16.12
CA THR A 175 -4.36 -6.93 -16.34
C THR A 175 -3.01 -6.78 -15.68
N PHE A 176 -2.50 -7.86 -15.09
CA PHE A 176 -1.22 -7.84 -14.38
C PHE A 176 -0.19 -8.71 -15.08
N THR A 177 1.06 -8.27 -15.03
CA THR A 177 2.19 -9.12 -15.45
C THR A 177 2.61 -9.93 -14.23
N PRO A 178 2.84 -11.25 -14.36
CA PRO A 178 3.32 -12.06 -13.25
C PRO A 178 4.64 -11.51 -12.70
N PHE A 179 4.72 -11.39 -11.38
CA PHE A 179 5.94 -10.98 -10.67
C PHE A 179 6.82 -12.21 -10.37
N ALA A 180 8.11 -12.10 -10.69
CA ALA A 180 9.13 -13.07 -10.32
C ALA A 180 9.89 -12.57 -9.09
N ARG A 181 10.21 -13.49 -8.18
CA ARG A 181 10.97 -13.24 -6.96
C ARG A 181 12.36 -13.84 -7.12
N ASP A 182 13.25 -13.06 -7.71
CA ASP A 182 14.64 -13.43 -7.92
C ASP A 182 15.52 -12.64 -6.94
N GLY A 183 16.47 -13.31 -6.29
CA GLY A 183 17.44 -12.68 -5.37
C GLY A 183 16.80 -11.93 -4.20
N PHE A 184 17.43 -10.80 -3.80
CA PHE A 184 16.88 -9.93 -2.78
C PHE A 184 15.56 -9.31 -3.27
N THR A 185 14.46 -9.72 -2.64
CA THR A 185 13.11 -9.27 -3.00
C THR A 185 12.57 -8.27 -1.97
N VAL A 186 12.06 -7.13 -2.45
CA VAL A 186 11.28 -6.18 -1.67
C VAL A 186 9.83 -6.20 -2.11
N VAL A 187 8.92 -6.27 -1.14
CA VAL A 187 7.48 -6.16 -1.39
C VAL A 187 6.93 -5.02 -0.55
N GLU A 188 6.29 -4.06 -1.20
CA GLU A 188 5.47 -3.06 -0.54
C GLU A 188 4.01 -3.22 -0.95
N TRP A 189 3.10 -3.13 0.01
CA TRP A 189 1.70 -2.91 -0.30
C TRP A 189 1.08 -1.83 0.57
N GLY A 190 0.09 -1.13 0.02
CA GLY A 190 -0.65 -0.07 0.71
C GLY A 190 -1.96 0.24 -0.01
N GLY A 191 -2.63 1.31 0.39
CA GLY A 191 -3.79 1.80 -0.35
C GLY A 191 -4.40 3.07 0.22
N CYS A 192 -5.49 3.52 -0.40
CA CYS A 192 -6.26 4.66 0.07
C CYS A 192 -7.75 4.47 -0.26
N GLU A 193 -8.61 5.04 0.58
CA GLU A 193 -9.99 5.35 0.18
C GLU A 193 -10.01 6.74 -0.48
N VAL A 194 -10.56 6.82 -1.69
CA VAL A 194 -10.74 8.05 -2.46
C VAL A 194 -12.14 8.59 -2.17
N LYS A 195 -12.23 9.85 -1.75
CA LYS A 195 -13.49 10.52 -1.41
C LYS A 195 -14.08 11.28 -2.60
#